data_AF-A0A7S3TWC5-F1
#
_entry.id   AF-A0A7S3TWC5-F1
#
_cell.length_a   1.000
_cell.length_b   1.000
_cell.length_c   1.000
_cell.angle_alpha   90.00
_cell.angle_beta   90.00
_cell.angle_gamma   90.00
#
_symmetry.space_group_name_H-M   'P 1'
#
loop_
_entity.id
_entity.type
_entity.pdbx_description
1 polymer ?
#
loop_
_entity_poly.entity_id
_entity_poly.type
_entity_poly.pdbx_seq_one_letter_code
_entity_poly.pdbx_strand_id
1 'polypeptide(L)'
;RICSKKCPNVVETFAHLLKAPGVCDNCTDLPEGPGAPGYDFFLFVTLKDDYCQGDVQAHATTCVKDQCDRPIFGLINFCRAKISLDPLATDRQVTTAVHEIAHTLAFSAHHFQFF
;
A
#
# COMPACT_ATOMS: atom_id res chain seq x y z
N ARG A 1 -0.82 5.69 15.27
CA ARG A 1 -1.94 6.06 16.17
C ARG A 1 -3.22 6.17 15.35
N ILE A 2 -4.03 5.11 15.31
CA ILE A 2 -5.46 5.22 14.97
C ILE A 2 -6.22 4.34 15.95
N CYS A 3 -6.30 4.81 17.20
CA CYS A 3 -7.36 4.45 18.12
C CYS A 3 -7.99 5.78 18.50
N SER A 4 -9.10 6.14 17.86
CA SER A 4 -9.84 7.34 18.21
C SER A 4 -10.38 7.16 19.63
N LYS A 5 -9.95 7.99 20.58
CA LYS A 5 -10.33 7.93 22.01
C LYS A 5 -11.82 8.22 22.29
N LYS A 6 -12.68 8.17 21.28
CA LYS A 6 -14.13 8.18 21.42
C LYS A 6 -14.65 7.23 20.35
N CYS A 7 -15.50 6.28 20.73
CA CYS A 7 -16.49 5.70 19.82
C CYS A 7 -17.73 6.62 19.84
N PRO A 8 -17.92 7.48 18.84
CA PRO A 8 -19.24 8.05 18.60
C PRO A 8 -19.75 7.79 17.18
N ASN A 9 -18.97 7.21 16.27
CA ASN A 9 -19.42 6.83 14.93
C ASN A 9 -18.70 5.56 14.45
N VAL A 10 -19.49 4.63 13.92
CA VAL A 10 -19.10 3.33 13.36
C VAL A 10 -17.97 3.52 12.35
N VAL A 11 -16.85 2.83 12.54
CA VAL A 11 -15.81 2.74 11.50
C VAL A 11 -16.09 1.48 10.71
N GLU A 12 -16.46 1.64 9.44
CA GLU A 12 -16.64 0.52 8.51
C GLU A 12 -15.29 -0.17 8.30
N THR A 13 -15.07 -1.26 9.02
CA THR A 13 -13.98 -2.19 8.72
C THR A 13 -14.50 -3.25 7.74
N PHE A 14 -13.61 -3.74 6.88
CA PHE A 14 -13.88 -4.78 5.86
C PHE A 14 -14.44 -6.10 6.45
N ALA A 15 -14.54 -6.21 7.78
CA ALA A 15 -15.17 -7.30 8.53
C ALA A 15 -16.72 -7.25 8.52
N HIS A 16 -17.34 -6.18 8.02
CA HIS A 16 -18.81 -6.02 8.00
C HIS A 16 -19.57 -6.80 6.90
N LEU A 17 -18.91 -7.67 6.13
CA LEU A 17 -19.61 -8.58 5.20
C LEU A 17 -20.29 -9.76 5.91
N LEU A 18 -20.08 -9.93 7.22
CA LEU A 18 -20.87 -10.80 8.07
C LEU A 18 -21.71 -9.93 8.99
N LYS A 19 -23.04 -9.92 8.77
CA LYS A 19 -24.04 -9.19 9.57
C LYS A 19 -23.90 -9.47 11.08
N ALA A 20 -23.10 -8.67 11.78
CA ALA A 20 -23.11 -8.60 13.23
C ALA A 20 -23.44 -7.16 13.66
N PRO A 21 -24.29 -6.96 14.70
CA PRO A 21 -24.49 -5.64 15.28
C PRO A 21 -23.15 -5.14 15.82
N GLY A 22 -22.86 -3.84 15.57
CA GLY A 22 -21.55 -3.23 15.78
C GLY A 22 -20.85 -3.69 17.06
N VAL A 23 -19.69 -4.32 16.90
CA VAL A 23 -18.86 -4.77 18.01
C VAL A 23 -18.08 -3.56 18.53
N CYS A 24 -18.56 -2.96 19.63
CA CYS A 24 -17.71 -2.16 20.49
C CYS A 24 -16.78 -3.11 21.25
N ASP A 25 -15.75 -3.61 20.56
CA ASP A 25 -14.75 -4.43 21.21
C ASP A 25 -13.90 -3.54 22.12
N ASN A 26 -13.60 -4.03 23.32
CA ASN A 26 -12.58 -3.42 24.16
C ASN A 26 -11.28 -3.41 23.36
N CYS A 27 -10.89 -2.24 22.86
CA CYS A 27 -9.63 -2.06 22.15
C CYS A 27 -8.51 -2.26 23.17
N THR A 28 -7.92 -3.45 23.17
CA THR A 28 -6.68 -3.72 23.89
C THR A 28 -5.53 -3.18 23.07
N ASP A 29 -4.88 -2.14 23.59
CA ASP A 29 -3.61 -1.67 23.03
C ASP A 29 -2.59 -2.80 23.21
N LEU A 30 -2.25 -3.48 22.12
CA LEU A 30 -1.14 -4.40 22.11
C LEU A 30 0.16 -3.58 22.19
N PRO A 31 1.17 -4.04 22.94
CA PRO A 31 2.48 -3.40 22.92
C PRO A 31 2.99 -3.35 21.49
N GLU A 32 3.67 -2.26 21.14
CA GLU A 32 4.34 -2.15 19.85
C GLU A 32 5.24 -3.38 19.65
N GLY A 33 5.04 -4.08 18.52
CA GLY A 33 5.89 -5.20 18.17
C GLY A 33 7.33 -4.73 17.91
N PRO A 34 8.29 -5.65 17.79
CA PRO A 34 9.70 -5.32 17.53
C PRO A 34 9.97 -4.66 16.15
N GLY A 35 8.91 -4.29 15.42
CA GLY A 35 8.97 -3.99 14.00
C GLY A 35 9.34 -5.25 13.21
N ALA A 36 9.98 -5.06 12.07
CA ALA A 36 10.46 -6.14 11.22
C ALA A 36 11.98 -5.98 11.04
N PRO A 37 12.79 -6.49 12.01
CA PRO A 37 14.24 -6.39 11.97
C PRO A 37 14.81 -7.24 10.83
N GLY A 38 15.91 -6.76 10.23
CA GLY A 38 16.60 -7.47 9.14
C GLY A 38 16.05 -7.23 7.74
N TYR A 39 15.09 -6.30 7.58
CA TYR A 39 14.56 -5.89 6.28
C TYR A 39 14.85 -4.41 6.06
N ASP A 40 15.26 -4.06 4.83
CA ASP A 40 15.57 -2.68 4.46
C ASP A 40 14.37 -1.92 3.89
N PHE A 41 13.37 -2.65 3.37
CA PHE A 41 12.25 -2.06 2.66
C PHE A 41 11.01 -2.95 2.70
N PHE A 42 9.84 -2.35 2.93
CA PHE A 42 8.54 -3.02 2.87
C PHE A 42 7.72 -2.50 1.71
N LEU A 43 7.18 -3.42 0.92
CA LEU A 43 6.33 -3.11 -0.21
C LEU A 43 4.92 -3.65 0.03
N PHE A 44 3.96 -2.74 0.13
CA PHE A 44 2.55 -3.11 0.14
C PHE A 44 2.03 -3.18 -1.29
N VAL A 45 1.39 -4.29 -1.63
CA VAL A 45 0.82 -4.52 -2.96
C VAL A 45 -0.68 -4.64 -2.85
N THR A 46 -1.42 -3.84 -3.62
CA THR A 46 -2.88 -3.91 -3.69
C THR A 46 -3.37 -4.09 -5.13
N LEU A 47 -4.61 -4.55 -5.24
CA LEU A 47 -5.30 -4.77 -6.50
C LEU A 47 -6.68 -4.12 -6.45
N LYS A 48 -6.74 -2.83 -6.78
CA LYS A 48 -7.94 -1.98 -6.73
C LYS A 48 -8.00 -1.10 -7.98
N ASP A 49 -9.21 -0.77 -8.41
CA ASP A 49 -9.44 0.10 -9.58
C ASP A 49 -9.46 1.60 -9.23
N ASP A 50 -8.90 1.97 -8.07
CA ASP A 50 -8.76 3.35 -7.64
C ASP A 50 -7.66 4.05 -8.47
N TYR A 51 -7.94 5.25 -8.97
CA TYR A 51 -7.01 6.06 -9.80
C TYR A 51 -6.56 5.38 -11.12
N CYS A 52 -7.32 4.40 -11.60
CA CYS A 52 -7.03 3.64 -12.83
C CYS A 52 -7.59 4.28 -14.12
N GLN A 53 -7.47 5.60 -14.24
CA GLN A 53 -8.03 6.35 -15.36
C GLN A 53 -7.15 6.23 -16.62
N GLY A 54 -7.78 6.14 -17.80
CA GLY A 54 -7.08 6.05 -19.08
C GLY A 54 -6.24 4.77 -19.20
N ASP A 55 -4.95 4.96 -19.50
CA ASP A 55 -3.98 3.90 -19.76
C ASP A 55 -3.15 3.50 -18.54
N VAL A 56 -3.46 4.05 -17.36
CA VAL A 56 -2.80 3.69 -16.09
C VAL A 56 -3.03 2.21 -15.80
N GLN A 57 -1.94 1.43 -15.78
CA GLN A 57 -1.95 -0.01 -15.49
C GLN A 57 -1.72 -0.29 -14.00
N ALA A 58 -0.91 0.56 -13.38
CA ALA A 58 -0.55 0.54 -11.98
C ALA A 58 -0.08 1.93 -11.58
N HIS A 59 0.01 2.17 -10.27
CA HIS A 59 0.64 3.36 -9.72
C HIS A 59 1.31 3.03 -8.39
N ALA A 60 2.35 3.78 -8.08
CA ALA A 60 3.16 3.55 -6.88
C ALA A 60 3.64 4.83 -6.22
N THR A 61 3.95 4.72 -4.94
CA THR A 61 4.52 5.82 -4.17
C THR A 61 5.36 5.31 -3.00
N THR A 62 6.27 6.16 -2.52
CA THR A 62 6.94 5.98 -1.24
C THR A 62 6.03 6.50 -0.12
N CYS A 63 5.74 5.65 0.86
CA CYS A 63 4.89 6.00 2.00
C CYS A 63 5.68 6.59 3.16
N VAL A 64 6.85 6.00 3.47
CA VAL A 64 7.67 6.39 4.62
C VAL A 64 9.14 6.33 4.23
N LYS A 65 9.90 7.31 4.71
CA LYS A 65 11.37 7.39 4.63
C LYS A 65 11.97 7.35 6.03
N ASP A 66 13.22 6.90 6.13
CA ASP A 66 13.98 6.96 7.38
C ASP A 66 14.62 8.35 7.58
N GLN A 67 15.41 8.50 8.66
CA GLN A 67 16.08 9.75 9.01
C GLN A 67 17.15 10.21 8.01
N CYS A 68 17.52 9.38 7.05
CA CYS A 68 18.48 9.66 5.98
C CYS A 68 17.78 9.81 4.63
N ASP A 69 16.46 10.09 4.62
CA ASP A 69 15.63 10.20 3.43
C ASP A 69 15.58 8.94 2.54
N ARG A 70 16.03 7.79 3.05
CA ARG A 70 15.93 6.52 2.34
C ARG A 70 14.50 5.98 2.43
N PRO A 71 13.84 5.64 1.31
CA PRO A 71 12.56 4.94 1.33
C PRO A 71 12.63 3.63 2.12
N ILE A 72 11.70 3.41 3.04
CA ILE A 72 11.60 2.19 3.85
C ILE A 72 10.23 1.51 3.75
N PHE A 73 9.19 2.24 3.32
CA PHE A 73 7.88 1.68 2.99
C PHE A 73 7.39 2.24 1.66
N GLY A 74 6.96 1.36 0.76
CA GLY A 74 6.31 1.70 -0.50
C GLY A 74 4.94 1.06 -0.65
N LEU A 75 4.12 1.64 -1.52
CA LEU A 75 2.85 1.10 -1.95
C LEU A 75 2.85 0.99 -3.47
N ILE A 76 2.41 -0.15 -3.99
CA ILE A 76 2.03 -0.33 -5.39
C ILE A 76 0.59 -0.80 -5.42
N ASN A 77 -0.19 -0.23 -6.32
CA ASN A 77 -1.50 -0.75 -6.64
C ASN A 77 -1.58 -1.01 -8.14
N PHE A 78 -1.98 -2.24 -8.48
CA PHE A 78 -2.30 -2.61 -9.84
C PHE A 78 -3.80 -2.41 -10.10
N CYS A 79 -4.13 -1.93 -11.29
CA CYS A 79 -5.50 -1.76 -11.73
C CYS A 79 -6.08 -3.12 -12.11
N ARG A 80 -7.04 -3.61 -11.33
CA ARG A 80 -7.61 -4.96 -11.49
C ARG A 80 -8.15 -5.18 -12.89
N ALA A 81 -8.89 -4.21 -13.42
CA ALA A 81 -9.48 -4.28 -14.75
C ALA A 81 -8.45 -4.26 -15.90
N LYS A 82 -7.17 -3.97 -15.60
CA LYS A 82 -6.08 -3.85 -16.58
C LYS A 82 -5.11 -5.04 -16.55
N ILE A 83 -5.22 -5.91 -15.54
CA ILE A 83 -4.43 -7.14 -15.48
C ILE A 83 -4.95 -8.13 -16.53
N SER A 84 -4.03 -8.68 -17.32
CA SER A 84 -4.30 -9.75 -18.26
C SER A 84 -3.82 -11.08 -17.69
N LEU A 85 -4.65 -12.11 -17.82
CA LEU A 85 -4.26 -13.50 -17.49
C LEU A 85 -3.66 -14.24 -18.69
N ASP A 86 -3.53 -13.57 -19.84
CA ASP A 86 -2.84 -14.13 -21.01
C ASP A 86 -1.33 -14.28 -20.70
N PRO A 87 -0.74 -15.48 -20.84
CA PRO A 87 0.69 -15.69 -20.67
C PRO A 87 1.56 -14.75 -21.50
N LEU A 88 1.10 -14.34 -22.69
CA LEU A 88 1.82 -13.41 -23.58
C LEU A 88 1.93 -12.00 -22.98
N ALA A 89 1.05 -11.63 -22.05
CA ALA A 89 1.10 -10.34 -21.36
C ALA A 89 2.03 -10.34 -20.14
N THR A 90 2.57 -11.50 -19.72
CA THR A 90 3.36 -11.64 -18.49
C THR A 90 4.57 -10.71 -18.49
N ASP A 91 5.35 -10.71 -19.56
CA ASP A 91 6.59 -9.93 -19.65
C ASP A 91 6.33 -8.41 -19.52
N ARG A 92 5.28 -7.93 -20.19
CA ARG A 92 4.84 -6.54 -20.09
C ARG A 92 4.35 -6.19 -18.68
N GLN A 93 3.62 -7.09 -18.02
CA GLN A 93 3.11 -6.87 -16.66
C GLN A 93 4.24 -6.88 -15.63
N VAL A 94 5.22 -7.78 -15.78
CA VAL A 94 6.43 -7.80 -14.94
C VAL A 94 7.24 -6.51 -15.13
N THR A 95 7.43 -6.05 -16.37
CA THR A 95 8.11 -4.79 -16.65
C THR A 95 7.39 -3.59 -16.01
N THR A 96 6.06 -3.59 -16.06
CA THR A 96 5.23 -2.57 -15.39
C THR A 96 5.42 -2.64 -13.86
N ALA A 97 5.42 -3.83 -13.28
CA ALA A 97 5.66 -4.01 -11.84
C ALA A 97 7.05 -3.48 -11.43
N VAL A 98 8.09 -3.76 -12.20
CA VAL A 98 9.46 -3.26 -11.95
C VAL A 98 9.51 -1.73 -12.04
N HIS A 99 8.85 -1.14 -13.03
CA HIS A 99 8.73 0.32 -13.16
C HIS A 99 8.12 0.96 -11.91
N GLU A 100 7.00 0.40 -11.43
CA GLU A 100 6.33 0.89 -10.24
C GLU A 100 7.17 0.67 -8.95
N ILE A 101 7.86 -0.48 -8.83
CA ILE A 101 8.80 -0.72 -7.73
C ILE A 101 9.89 0.35 -7.72
N ALA A 102 10.44 0.71 -8.88
CA ALA A 102 11.46 1.76 -8.97
C ALA A 102 10.94 3.11 -8.44
N HIS A 103 9.69 3.48 -8.76
CA HIS A 103 9.07 4.68 -8.19
C HIS A 103 9.00 4.65 -6.65
N THR A 104 8.79 3.48 -6.04
CA THR A 104 8.82 3.35 -4.57
C THR A 104 10.22 3.46 -3.96
N LEU A 105 11.26 3.19 -4.76
CA LEU A 105 12.69 3.20 -4.39
C LEU A 105 13.40 4.51 -4.79
N ALA A 106 12.67 5.62 -4.75
CA ALA A 106 13.15 6.98 -5.03
C ALA A 106 13.32 7.40 -6.51
N PHE A 107 12.96 6.57 -7.49
CA PHE A 107 12.97 7.00 -8.90
C PHE A 107 11.74 7.82 -9.27
N SER A 108 11.52 8.94 -8.58
CA SER A 108 10.42 9.87 -8.84
C SER A 108 10.92 11.31 -8.71
N ALA A 109 10.35 12.22 -9.49
CA ALA A 109 10.77 13.62 -9.52
C ALA A 109 10.77 14.28 -8.13
N HIS A 110 9.84 13.90 -7.27
CA HIS A 110 9.77 14.40 -5.88
C HIS A 110 10.95 13.94 -5.02
N HIS A 111 11.62 12.84 -5.39
CA HIS A 111 12.70 12.24 -4.62
C HIS A 111 14.09 12.63 -5.12
N PHE A 112 14.24 13.12 -6.36
CA PHE A 112 15.54 13.51 -6.89
C PHE A 112 16.22 14.65 -6.13
N GLN A 113 15.46 15.49 -5.42
CA GLN A 113 16.04 16.54 -4.57
C GLN A 113 16.85 16.02 -3.37
N PHE A 114 16.73 14.73 -3.03
CA PHE A 114 17.43 14.12 -1.90
C PHE A 114 18.74 13.42 -2.33
N PHE A 115 19.15 13.55 -3.60
CA PHE A 115 20.38 13.00 -4.19
C PHE A 115 21.12 14.05 -5.01
#